data_AF-A0AAW5YCX5-F1
#
_entry.id   AF-A0AAW5YCX5-F1
#
_cell.length_a   1.000
_cell.length_b   1.000
_cell.length_c   1.000
_cell.angle_alpha   90.00
_cell.angle_beta   90.00
_cell.angle_gamma   90.00
#
_symmetry.space_group_name_H-M   'P 1'
#
loop_
_entity.id
_entity.type
_entity.pdbx_description
1 polymer ?
#
loop_
_entity_poly.entity_id
_entity_poly.type
_entity_poly.pdbx_seq_one_letter_code
_entity_poly.pdbx_strand_id
1 'polypeptide(L)'
;MNNILNRIKKDVSIELLNTLWPGFKRAAFALYDDEHVYVFHHPLFLKDNDEYSVLKWDEQFKGDTCILFKDYPTAIVNMNRYKDYASLLAIVVHELFHCHQYLNKESRFPNESIGFQYPIIEENTELRNKERICLYDAVHCKSQEEKINYIKQFIKLREQRASVMGEDFITYEHMIESIEGPAWYVEMNAYNAVCKNDESDTLRKYSGLILDAYEANCNIRKSCYSSGMLLCLLLDEVLPEWKKSFFNSDKSLYAFLKQNIKVDLSLNNEITISKETKQILHFVQDERDKDFNHFYGEKGYHLYIIGNIKLNSFNPMNVKLNGNKALHKTFLSVGIHNKTYMINQPVLASFEEDFKNMTKVHIKINKKPKETNNGWNVLGVGDIEAEYEEVEGSIFLYLKS
;
A
#
# COMPACT_ATOMS: atom_id res chain seq x y z
N MET A 1 15.31 -18.03 20.47
CA MET A 1 15.75 -16.73 19.91
C MET A 1 17.16 -16.80 19.32
N ASN A 2 18.21 -17.09 20.11
CA ASN A 2 19.60 -17.13 19.61
C ASN A 2 19.82 -18.00 18.36
N ASN A 3 19.14 -19.16 18.25
CA ASN A 3 19.24 -20.02 17.08
C ASN A 3 18.67 -19.36 15.81
N ILE A 4 17.56 -18.62 15.90
CA ILE A 4 16.96 -17.92 14.76
C ILE A 4 17.85 -16.76 14.31
N LEU A 5 18.35 -15.95 15.24
CA LEU A 5 19.23 -14.81 14.93
C LEU A 5 20.54 -15.27 14.27
N ASN A 6 21.15 -16.34 14.78
CA ASN A 6 22.36 -16.91 14.18
C ASN A 6 22.10 -17.50 12.79
N ARG A 7 20.93 -18.08 12.58
CA ARG A 7 20.53 -18.60 11.27
C ARG A 7 20.27 -17.48 10.27
N ILE A 8 19.54 -16.42 10.66
CA ILE A 8 19.32 -15.24 9.80
C ILE A 8 20.64 -14.57 9.44
N LYS A 9 21.55 -14.38 10.41
CA LYS A 9 22.90 -13.86 10.16
C LYS A 9 23.61 -14.60 9.03
N LYS A 10 23.46 -15.93 9.00
CA LYS A 10 24.11 -16.79 8.01
C LYS A 10 23.38 -16.78 6.67
N ASP A 11 22.06 -16.95 6.69
CA ASP A 11 21.27 -17.19 5.48
C ASP A 11 21.01 -15.88 4.70
N VAL A 12 20.90 -14.73 5.36
CA VAL A 12 20.79 -13.40 4.72
C VAL A 12 22.19 -12.93 4.29
N SER A 13 22.78 -13.65 3.36
CA SER A 13 24.11 -13.39 2.82
C SER A 13 24.06 -12.65 1.49
N ILE A 14 25.17 -12.01 1.10
CA ILE A 14 25.25 -11.33 -0.19
C ILE A 14 25.16 -12.29 -1.37
N GLU A 15 25.58 -13.55 -1.17
CA GLU A 15 25.45 -14.62 -2.16
C GLU A 15 23.97 -14.93 -2.41
N LEU A 16 23.17 -15.18 -1.36
CA LEU A 16 21.73 -15.38 -1.51
C LEU A 16 21.07 -14.16 -2.18
N LEU A 17 21.34 -12.96 -1.70
CA LEU A 17 20.71 -11.75 -2.24
C LEU A 17 21.02 -11.57 -3.74
N ASN A 18 22.24 -11.88 -4.19
CA ASN A 18 22.60 -11.82 -5.61
C ASN A 18 21.95 -12.93 -6.46
N THR A 19 21.62 -14.10 -5.89
CA THR A 19 20.83 -15.10 -6.63
C THR A 19 19.38 -14.66 -6.84
N LEU A 20 18.85 -13.84 -5.93
CA LEU A 20 17.47 -13.33 -6.00
C LEU A 20 17.35 -12.13 -6.95
N TRP A 21 18.30 -11.21 -6.92
CA TRP A 21 18.36 -10.07 -7.83
C TRP A 21 19.81 -9.71 -8.21
N PRO A 22 20.16 -9.63 -9.51
CA PRO A 22 21.52 -9.29 -9.92
C PRO A 22 21.98 -7.93 -9.42
N GLY A 23 23.13 -7.89 -8.72
CA GLY A 23 23.69 -6.64 -8.21
C GLY A 23 22.98 -6.11 -6.95
N PHE A 24 22.34 -7.00 -6.18
CA PHE A 24 21.67 -6.64 -4.93
C PHE A 24 22.63 -5.89 -4.00
N LYS A 25 22.32 -4.63 -3.70
CA LYS A 25 23.05 -3.78 -2.76
C LYS A 25 22.58 -4.11 -1.35
N ARG A 26 23.45 -4.73 -0.54
CA ARG A 26 23.13 -5.05 0.85
C ARG A 26 23.03 -3.77 1.69
N ALA A 27 21.89 -3.60 2.33
CA ALA A 27 21.67 -2.59 3.34
C ALA A 27 21.76 -3.21 4.75
N ALA A 28 21.56 -2.39 5.79
CA ALA A 28 21.40 -2.91 7.14
C ALA A 28 20.02 -3.54 7.30
N PHE A 29 19.87 -4.40 8.30
CA PHE A 29 18.54 -4.82 8.73
C PHE A 29 18.49 -4.97 10.26
N ALA A 30 17.30 -4.89 10.82
CA ALA A 30 17.05 -5.12 12.23
C ALA A 30 15.82 -6.01 12.42
N LEU A 31 15.97 -6.99 13.29
CA LEU A 31 14.86 -7.79 13.80
C LEU A 31 14.49 -7.26 15.16
N TYR A 32 13.21 -7.20 15.48
CA TYR A 32 12.82 -6.68 16.79
C TYR A 32 11.61 -7.42 17.38
N ASP A 33 11.51 -7.34 18.69
CA ASP A 33 10.35 -7.71 19.50
C ASP A 33 9.94 -6.50 20.37
N ASP A 34 9.04 -6.70 21.33
CA ASP A 34 8.51 -5.60 22.15
C ASP A 34 9.55 -5.03 23.16
N GLU A 35 10.73 -5.67 23.29
CA GLU A 35 11.77 -5.29 24.25
C GLU A 35 13.11 -4.93 23.59
N HIS A 36 13.50 -5.66 22.53
CA HIS A 36 14.84 -5.64 21.96
C HIS A 36 14.83 -5.44 20.44
N VAL A 37 15.90 -4.82 19.95
CA VAL A 37 16.20 -4.65 18.52
C VAL A 37 17.58 -5.22 18.24
N TYR A 38 17.65 -6.18 17.31
CA TYR A 38 18.87 -6.87 16.89
C TYR A 38 19.31 -6.30 15.54
N VAL A 39 20.33 -5.45 15.52
CA VAL A 39 20.79 -4.69 14.34
C VAL A 39 21.97 -5.39 13.66
N PHE A 40 21.83 -5.68 12.37
CA PHE A 40 22.80 -6.37 11.52
C PHE A 40 23.35 -5.43 10.43
N HIS A 41 24.66 -5.51 10.20
CA HIS A 41 25.37 -4.82 9.10
C HIS A 41 25.23 -3.29 9.03
N HIS A 42 24.73 -2.65 10.08
CA HIS A 42 24.66 -1.19 10.15
C HIS A 42 26.04 -0.60 10.46
N PRO A 43 26.58 0.36 9.68
CA PRO A 43 27.96 0.87 9.83
C PRO A 43 28.33 1.33 11.25
N LEU A 44 27.41 2.00 11.94
CA LEU A 44 27.61 2.47 13.32
C LEU A 44 27.53 1.38 14.41
N PHE A 45 27.05 0.18 14.07
CA PHE A 45 26.81 -0.91 15.00
C PHE A 45 27.53 -2.20 14.59
N LEU A 46 28.46 -2.09 13.63
CA LEU A 46 29.33 -3.18 13.21
C LEU A 46 30.23 -3.59 14.37
N LYS A 47 30.25 -4.89 14.66
CA LYS A 47 31.22 -5.51 15.55
C LYS A 47 32.26 -6.25 14.71
N ASP A 48 33.47 -6.39 15.21
CA ASP A 48 34.60 -7.02 14.52
C ASP A 48 34.34 -8.46 14.03
N ASN A 49 33.31 -9.14 14.57
CA ASN A 49 32.95 -10.53 14.27
C ASN A 49 31.69 -10.71 13.39
N ASP A 50 31.27 -9.67 12.65
CA ASP A 50 30.01 -9.65 11.89
C ASP A 50 28.78 -10.02 12.75
N GLU A 51 28.85 -9.76 14.06
CA GLU A 51 27.73 -9.95 14.99
C GLU A 51 26.65 -8.89 14.82
N TYR A 52 25.51 -9.10 15.45
CA TYR A 52 24.50 -8.07 15.64
C TYR A 52 24.74 -7.29 16.94
N SER A 53 24.26 -6.05 16.93
CA SER A 53 24.15 -5.22 18.13
C SER A 53 22.74 -5.33 18.71
N VAL A 54 22.62 -5.33 20.03
CA VAL A 54 21.33 -5.38 20.73
C VAL A 54 21.05 -4.00 21.30
N LEU A 55 19.93 -3.42 20.89
CA LEU A 55 19.41 -2.15 21.40
C LEU A 55 18.10 -2.42 22.14
N LYS A 56 17.69 -1.47 22.98
CA LYS A 56 16.34 -1.45 23.54
C LYS A 56 15.36 -1.01 22.45
N TRP A 57 14.19 -1.63 22.41
CA TRP A 57 13.11 -1.20 21.53
C TRP A 57 12.66 0.24 21.81
N ASP A 58 12.36 0.97 20.73
CA ASP A 58 11.73 2.30 20.74
C ASP A 58 10.76 2.47 19.56
N GLU A 59 10.00 3.57 19.55
CA GLU A 59 8.94 3.84 18.57
C GLU A 59 9.39 3.93 17.11
N GLN A 60 10.70 4.03 16.82
CA GLN A 60 11.21 4.00 15.44
C GLN A 60 11.08 2.60 14.82
N PHE A 61 11.01 1.54 15.64
CA PHE A 61 10.89 0.16 15.19
C PHE A 61 9.43 -0.30 15.23
N LYS A 62 8.65 0.12 14.21
CA LYS A 62 7.23 -0.16 14.11
C LYS A 62 6.80 -0.56 12.70
N GLY A 63 6.24 -1.77 12.59
CA GLY A 63 5.88 -2.36 11.31
C GLY A 63 7.01 -3.20 10.72
N ASP A 64 6.75 -3.72 9.54
CA ASP A 64 7.77 -4.30 8.68
C ASP A 64 7.94 -3.29 7.53
N THR A 65 9.12 -2.68 7.42
CA THR A 65 9.37 -1.59 6.47
C THR A 65 10.87 -1.29 6.31
N CYS A 66 11.24 -0.40 5.39
CA CYS A 66 12.56 0.21 5.28
C CYS A 66 12.55 1.60 5.94
N ILE A 67 13.48 1.86 6.87
CA ILE A 67 13.68 3.17 7.51
C ILE A 67 15.10 3.72 7.29
N LEU A 68 15.28 5.02 7.48
CA LEU A 68 16.60 5.65 7.61
C LEU A 68 17.02 5.68 9.08
N PHE A 69 17.48 4.54 9.60
CA PHE A 69 17.99 4.46 10.95
C PHE A 69 19.38 5.09 10.99
N LYS A 70 19.55 6.19 11.74
CA LYS A 70 20.81 6.95 11.80
C LYS A 70 21.36 7.28 10.40
N ASP A 71 20.47 7.79 9.55
CA ASP A 71 20.74 8.17 8.15
C ASP A 71 21.22 7.02 7.25
N TYR A 72 21.04 5.77 7.67
CA TYR A 72 21.39 4.59 6.88
C TYR A 72 20.15 3.72 6.60
N PRO A 73 19.92 3.30 5.33
CA PRO A 73 18.79 2.45 4.99
C PRO A 73 18.86 1.12 5.75
N THR A 74 17.80 0.85 6.49
CA THR A 74 17.70 -0.29 7.39
C THR A 74 16.32 -0.92 7.25
N ALA A 75 16.28 -2.17 6.82
CA ALA A 75 15.07 -2.98 6.84
C ALA A 75 14.73 -3.33 8.29
N ILE A 76 13.49 -3.14 8.73
CA ILE A 76 13.03 -3.51 10.07
C ILE A 76 11.93 -4.54 9.97
N VAL A 77 11.99 -5.59 10.79
CA VAL A 77 10.99 -6.66 10.81
C VAL A 77 10.66 -7.06 12.24
N ASN A 78 9.36 -7.11 12.57
CA ASN A 78 8.87 -7.58 13.85
C ASN A 78 8.81 -9.12 13.88
N MET A 79 9.65 -9.75 14.68
CA MET A 79 9.73 -11.21 14.77
C MET A 79 8.44 -11.85 15.30
N ASN A 80 7.66 -11.14 16.12
CA ASN A 80 6.45 -11.66 16.73
C ASN A 80 5.31 -11.87 15.71
N ARG A 81 5.45 -11.34 14.48
CA ARG A 81 4.45 -11.48 13.40
C ARG A 81 4.58 -12.78 12.61
N TYR A 82 5.71 -13.47 12.71
CA TYR A 82 6.04 -14.61 11.85
C TYR A 82 6.19 -15.89 12.67
N LYS A 83 5.43 -16.93 12.29
CA LYS A 83 5.37 -18.21 13.01
C LYS A 83 6.51 -19.16 12.63
N ASP A 84 7.05 -19.02 11.44
CA ASP A 84 8.06 -19.91 10.89
C ASP A 84 9.25 -19.14 10.30
N TYR A 85 10.39 -19.83 10.23
CA TYR A 85 11.64 -19.25 9.78
C TYR A 85 11.61 -18.83 8.32
N ALA A 86 10.96 -19.59 7.45
CA ALA A 86 10.96 -19.31 6.02
C ALA A 86 10.20 -18.01 5.74
N SER A 87 9.05 -17.82 6.39
CA SER A 87 8.28 -16.58 6.31
C SER A 87 9.05 -15.38 6.90
N LEU A 88 9.76 -15.57 8.02
CA LEU A 88 10.58 -14.51 8.62
C LEU A 88 11.75 -14.10 7.71
N LEU A 89 12.48 -15.05 7.14
CA LEU A 89 13.56 -14.76 6.21
C LEU A 89 13.04 -14.07 4.94
N ALA A 90 11.92 -14.56 4.40
CA ALA A 90 11.31 -14.01 3.20
C ALA A 90 10.96 -12.53 3.38
N ILE A 91 10.30 -12.15 4.48
CA ILE A 91 9.99 -10.74 4.73
C ILE A 91 11.24 -9.89 4.99
N VAL A 92 12.29 -10.43 5.63
CA VAL A 92 13.55 -9.67 5.80
C VAL A 92 14.15 -9.34 4.44
N VAL A 93 14.10 -10.28 3.50
CA VAL A 93 14.55 -10.05 2.13
C VAL A 93 13.63 -9.06 1.40
N HIS A 94 12.31 -9.13 1.60
CA HIS A 94 11.35 -8.14 1.08
C HIS A 94 11.75 -6.71 1.48
N GLU A 95 11.94 -6.47 2.78
CA GLU A 95 12.27 -5.14 3.29
C GLU A 95 13.70 -4.70 2.91
N LEU A 96 14.64 -5.64 2.81
CA LEU A 96 15.96 -5.38 2.25
C LEU A 96 15.88 -4.99 0.77
N PHE A 97 14.89 -5.49 0.02
CA PHE A 97 14.67 -5.09 -1.36
C PHE A 97 14.19 -3.65 -1.47
N HIS A 98 13.34 -3.17 -0.55
CA HIS A 98 13.02 -1.74 -0.48
C HIS A 98 14.25 -0.89 -0.17
N CYS A 99 15.16 -1.36 0.68
CA CYS A 99 16.45 -0.70 0.86
C CYS A 99 17.28 -0.70 -0.44
N HIS A 100 17.27 -1.81 -1.19
CA HIS A 100 17.94 -1.90 -2.49
C HIS A 100 17.36 -0.93 -3.52
N GLN A 101 16.03 -0.79 -3.58
CA GLN A 101 15.33 0.20 -4.40
C GLN A 101 15.77 1.62 -4.02
N TYR A 102 15.78 1.95 -2.72
CA TYR A 102 16.27 3.23 -2.22
C TYR A 102 17.72 3.51 -2.64
N LEU A 103 18.62 2.53 -2.48
CA LEU A 103 20.04 2.63 -2.88
C LEU A 103 20.25 2.71 -4.40
N ASN A 104 19.24 2.36 -5.21
CA ASN A 104 19.24 2.56 -6.65
C ASN A 104 18.46 3.80 -7.09
N LYS A 105 18.05 4.66 -6.15
CA LYS A 105 17.30 5.89 -6.42
C LYS A 105 15.99 5.61 -7.18
N GLU A 106 15.34 4.51 -6.84
CA GLU A 106 13.99 4.21 -7.32
C GLU A 106 13.07 5.41 -7.06
N SER A 107 12.23 5.75 -8.03
CA SER A 107 11.36 6.93 -7.98
C SER A 107 9.95 6.66 -8.48
N ARG A 108 9.65 5.44 -8.95
CA ARG A 108 8.33 5.03 -9.46
C ARG A 108 7.32 4.76 -8.33
N PHE A 109 7.32 5.61 -7.31
CA PHE A 109 6.39 5.47 -6.19
C PHE A 109 4.97 5.89 -6.59
N PRO A 110 3.95 5.16 -6.15
CA PRO A 110 2.56 5.50 -6.47
C PRO A 110 2.13 6.79 -5.78
N ASN A 111 1.27 7.56 -6.46
CA ASN A 111 0.59 8.69 -5.82
C ASN A 111 -0.54 8.18 -4.93
N GLU A 112 -0.25 7.98 -3.64
CA GLU A 112 -1.23 7.47 -2.66
C GLU A 112 -2.49 8.36 -2.53
N SER A 113 -2.43 9.63 -2.93
CA SER A 113 -3.62 10.49 -2.96
C SER A 113 -4.60 10.09 -4.07
N ILE A 114 -4.14 9.49 -5.16
CA ILE A 114 -5.00 8.88 -6.19
C ILE A 114 -5.59 7.56 -5.67
N GLY A 115 -4.80 6.81 -4.91
CA GLY A 115 -5.17 5.48 -4.40
C GLY A 115 -6.45 5.44 -3.58
N PHE A 116 -6.63 6.35 -2.62
CA PHE A 116 -7.86 6.38 -1.81
C PHE A 116 -9.08 6.91 -2.58
N GLN A 117 -8.85 7.61 -3.69
CA GLN A 117 -9.88 8.13 -4.60
C GLN A 117 -10.24 7.13 -5.72
N TYR A 118 -9.67 5.92 -5.70
CA TYR A 118 -9.89 4.93 -6.74
C TYR A 118 -11.39 4.66 -6.94
N PRO A 119 -11.92 4.90 -8.16
CA PRO A 119 -13.36 4.91 -8.39
C PRO A 119 -13.93 3.50 -8.44
N ILE A 120 -15.18 3.37 -8.03
CA ILE A 120 -15.96 2.14 -8.17
C ILE A 120 -16.74 2.22 -9.49
N ILE A 121 -16.26 1.51 -10.52
CA ILE A 121 -16.85 1.51 -11.87
C ILE A 121 -17.09 0.05 -12.29
N GLU A 122 -18.29 -0.25 -12.80
CA GLU A 122 -18.69 -1.60 -13.25
C GLU A 122 -17.75 -2.13 -14.34
N GLU A 123 -17.53 -1.32 -15.37
CA GLU A 123 -16.71 -1.65 -16.54
C GLU A 123 -15.26 -1.92 -16.13
N ASN A 124 -14.66 -1.08 -15.28
CA ASN A 124 -13.31 -1.31 -14.79
C ASN A 124 -13.23 -2.59 -13.96
N THR A 125 -14.20 -2.83 -13.07
CA THR A 125 -14.21 -4.02 -12.20
C THR A 125 -14.27 -5.31 -13.03
N GLU A 126 -15.16 -5.36 -14.02
CA GLU A 126 -15.31 -6.50 -14.93
C GLU A 126 -14.01 -6.77 -15.72
N LEU A 127 -13.44 -5.73 -16.34
CA LEU A 127 -12.19 -5.85 -17.11
C LEU A 127 -11.00 -6.21 -16.22
N ARG A 128 -10.92 -5.60 -15.03
CA ARG A 128 -9.83 -5.82 -14.07
C ARG A 128 -9.81 -7.25 -13.58
N ASN A 129 -10.97 -7.82 -13.27
CA ASN A 129 -11.05 -9.23 -12.87
C ASN A 129 -10.60 -10.15 -14.02
N LYS A 130 -11.02 -9.86 -15.26
CA LYS A 130 -10.58 -10.62 -16.44
C LYS A 130 -9.07 -10.53 -16.69
N GLU A 131 -8.48 -9.33 -16.65
CA GLU A 131 -7.03 -9.19 -16.92
C GLU A 131 -6.21 -9.94 -15.87
N ARG A 132 -6.67 -9.97 -14.62
CA ARG A 132 -6.00 -10.63 -13.50
C ARG A 132 -5.99 -12.14 -13.67
N ILE A 133 -7.09 -12.71 -14.14
CA ILE A 133 -7.17 -14.13 -14.52
C ILE A 133 -6.21 -14.41 -15.67
N CYS A 134 -6.19 -13.59 -16.73
CA CYS A 134 -5.22 -13.77 -17.82
C CYS A 134 -3.77 -13.72 -17.33
N LEU A 135 -3.44 -12.81 -16.42
CA LEU A 135 -2.09 -12.70 -15.87
C LEU A 135 -1.71 -13.92 -15.03
N TYR A 136 -2.64 -14.44 -14.22
CA TYR A 136 -2.46 -15.68 -13.47
C TYR A 136 -2.26 -16.87 -14.42
N ASP A 137 -3.14 -17.05 -15.39
CA ASP A 137 -3.09 -18.16 -16.35
C ASP A 137 -1.83 -18.12 -17.21
N ALA A 138 -1.34 -16.93 -17.56
CA ALA A 138 -0.08 -16.78 -18.29
C ALA A 138 1.11 -17.40 -17.55
N VAL A 139 1.15 -17.32 -16.21
CA VAL A 139 2.23 -17.89 -15.41
C VAL A 139 2.02 -19.38 -15.14
N HIS A 140 0.77 -19.82 -15.02
CA HIS A 140 0.44 -21.21 -14.65
C HIS A 140 0.19 -22.16 -15.84
N CYS A 141 0.08 -21.65 -17.06
CA CYS A 141 -0.06 -22.49 -18.26
C CYS A 141 1.25 -23.21 -18.59
N LYS A 142 1.13 -24.35 -19.28
CA LYS A 142 2.28 -25.21 -19.61
C LYS A 142 2.90 -24.90 -20.96
N SER A 143 2.12 -24.40 -21.92
CA SER A 143 2.60 -24.14 -23.27
C SER A 143 3.02 -22.69 -23.48
N GLN A 144 4.09 -22.48 -24.24
CA GLN A 144 4.55 -21.13 -24.58
C GLN A 144 3.53 -20.36 -25.43
N GLU A 145 2.78 -21.07 -26.28
CA GLU A 145 1.74 -20.48 -27.11
C GLU A 145 0.57 -19.94 -26.29
N GLU A 146 0.05 -20.74 -25.34
CA GLU A 146 -0.99 -20.30 -24.41
C GLU A 146 -0.52 -19.11 -23.57
N LYS A 147 0.72 -19.16 -23.07
CA LYS A 147 1.34 -18.08 -22.30
C LYS A 147 1.30 -16.76 -23.06
N ILE A 148 1.83 -16.75 -24.29
CA ILE A 148 1.83 -15.56 -25.13
C ILE A 148 0.41 -15.09 -25.44
N ASN A 149 -0.55 -16.00 -25.63
CA ASN A 149 -1.94 -15.63 -25.84
C ASN A 149 -2.55 -14.95 -24.60
N TYR A 150 -2.32 -15.48 -23.40
CA TYR A 150 -2.78 -14.87 -22.16
C TYR A 150 -2.13 -13.50 -21.90
N ILE A 151 -0.83 -13.35 -22.18
CA ILE A 151 -0.14 -12.05 -22.07
C ILE A 151 -0.77 -11.02 -23.03
N LYS A 152 -1.06 -11.41 -24.28
CA LYS A 152 -1.73 -10.54 -25.25
C LYS A 152 -3.13 -10.11 -24.77
N GLN A 153 -3.90 -11.05 -24.21
CA GLN A 153 -5.22 -10.75 -23.65
C GLN A 153 -5.14 -9.80 -22.45
N PHE A 154 -4.21 -10.06 -21.53
CA PHE A 154 -3.92 -9.17 -20.40
C PHE A 154 -3.60 -7.74 -20.87
N ILE A 155 -2.69 -7.59 -21.83
CA ILE A 155 -2.33 -6.27 -22.38
C ILE A 155 -3.57 -5.60 -23.00
N LYS A 156 -4.34 -6.31 -23.82
CA LYS A 156 -5.54 -5.76 -24.47
C LYS A 156 -6.58 -5.27 -23.44
N LEU A 157 -6.86 -6.07 -22.42
CA LEU A 157 -7.80 -5.73 -21.35
C LEU A 157 -7.32 -4.51 -20.56
N ARG A 158 -6.02 -4.44 -20.24
CA ARG A 158 -5.46 -3.29 -19.51
C ARG A 158 -5.51 -1.99 -20.30
N GLU A 159 -5.23 -2.05 -21.60
CA GLU A 159 -5.37 -0.89 -22.49
C GLU A 159 -6.82 -0.44 -22.61
N GLN A 160 -7.75 -1.39 -22.67
CA GLN A 160 -9.18 -1.09 -22.64
C GLN A 160 -9.58 -0.43 -21.30
N ARG A 161 -9.07 -0.90 -20.17
CA ARG A 161 -9.31 -0.27 -18.85
C ARG A 161 -8.80 1.16 -18.79
N ALA A 162 -7.63 1.44 -19.37
CA ALA A 162 -7.08 2.80 -19.41
C ALA A 162 -8.03 3.78 -20.11
N SER A 163 -8.74 3.34 -21.14
CA SER A 163 -9.73 4.18 -21.83
C SER A 163 -10.98 4.50 -20.99
N VAL A 164 -11.29 3.66 -19.99
CA VAL A 164 -12.47 3.80 -19.11
C VAL A 164 -12.14 4.57 -17.83
N MET A 165 -11.00 4.25 -17.20
CA MET A 165 -10.61 4.77 -15.88
C MET A 165 -9.95 6.15 -15.96
N GLY A 166 -9.33 6.48 -17.09
CA GLY A 166 -8.34 7.55 -17.15
C GLY A 166 -6.95 7.08 -16.75
N GLU A 167 -5.93 7.80 -17.23
CA GLU A 167 -4.53 7.39 -17.17
C GLU A 167 -3.96 7.37 -15.74
N ASP A 168 -4.43 8.27 -14.86
CA ASP A 168 -3.89 8.43 -13.51
C ASP A 168 -4.08 7.18 -12.63
N PHE A 169 -5.25 6.54 -12.67
CA PHE A 169 -5.53 5.35 -11.86
C PHE A 169 -4.79 4.11 -12.37
N ILE A 170 -4.64 3.97 -13.69
CA ILE A 170 -3.86 2.89 -14.27
C ILE A 170 -2.36 3.09 -13.99
N THR A 171 -1.88 4.33 -14.07
CA THR A 171 -0.50 4.69 -13.69
C THR A 171 -0.26 4.39 -12.21
N TYR A 172 -1.21 4.70 -11.33
CA TYR A 172 -1.14 4.35 -9.91
C TYR A 172 -0.93 2.83 -9.71
N GLU A 173 -1.72 1.98 -10.38
CA GLU A 173 -1.50 0.52 -10.34
C GLU A 173 -0.11 0.11 -10.86
N HIS A 174 0.32 0.65 -12.00
CA HIS A 174 1.64 0.36 -12.57
C HIS A 174 2.80 0.71 -11.63
N MET A 175 2.68 1.83 -10.90
CA MET A 175 3.70 2.26 -9.94
C MET A 175 3.74 1.33 -8.73
N ILE A 176 2.58 0.93 -8.18
CA ILE A 176 2.54 -0.08 -7.11
C ILE A 176 3.16 -1.39 -7.59
N GLU A 177 2.76 -1.88 -8.77
CA GLU A 177 3.31 -3.10 -9.36
C GLU A 177 4.83 -3.02 -9.49
N SER A 178 5.38 -1.86 -9.84
CA SER A 178 6.82 -1.65 -10.04
C SER A 178 7.62 -1.52 -8.74
N ILE A 179 6.98 -1.16 -7.64
CA ILE A 179 7.61 -1.09 -6.31
C ILE A 179 7.45 -2.40 -5.55
N GLU A 180 6.21 -2.87 -5.40
CA GLU A 180 5.85 -4.02 -4.57
C GLU A 180 6.06 -5.34 -5.29
N GLY A 181 5.87 -5.37 -6.62
CA GLY A 181 6.03 -6.59 -7.42
C GLY A 181 7.42 -7.21 -7.33
N PRO A 182 8.51 -6.43 -7.54
CA PRO A 182 9.87 -6.93 -7.36
C PRO A 182 10.18 -7.36 -5.91
N ALA A 183 9.66 -6.66 -4.91
CA ALA A 183 9.81 -7.02 -3.49
C ALA A 183 9.11 -8.36 -3.18
N TRP A 184 7.87 -8.53 -3.64
CA TRP A 184 7.09 -9.77 -3.53
C TRP A 184 7.73 -10.93 -4.31
N TYR A 185 8.36 -10.64 -5.45
CA TYR A 185 9.12 -11.59 -6.25
C TYR A 185 10.35 -12.12 -5.50
N VAL A 186 11.18 -11.24 -4.93
CA VAL A 186 12.35 -11.70 -4.16
C VAL A 186 11.94 -12.35 -2.84
N GLU A 187 10.82 -11.95 -2.24
CA GLU A 187 10.25 -12.60 -1.07
C GLU A 187 9.89 -14.06 -1.36
N MET A 188 9.13 -14.31 -2.44
CA MET A 188 8.76 -15.67 -2.87
C MET A 188 10.00 -16.54 -3.11
N ASN A 189 11.00 -15.99 -3.82
CA ASN A 189 12.22 -16.72 -4.13
C ASN A 189 13.09 -16.96 -2.89
N ALA A 190 13.14 -16.02 -1.95
CA ALA A 190 13.80 -16.21 -0.66
C ALA A 190 13.12 -17.29 0.19
N TYR A 191 11.79 -17.33 0.17
CA TYR A 191 11.02 -18.40 0.81
C TYR A 191 11.37 -19.77 0.20
N ASN A 192 11.41 -19.88 -1.13
CA ASN A 192 11.80 -21.12 -1.82
C ASN A 192 13.25 -21.54 -1.52
N ALA A 193 14.16 -20.60 -1.32
CA ALA A 193 15.56 -20.91 -1.02
C ALA A 193 15.77 -21.66 0.32
N VAL A 194 14.83 -21.54 1.26
CA VAL A 194 14.96 -22.14 2.61
C VAL A 194 13.83 -23.08 2.99
N CYS A 195 12.74 -23.09 2.24
CA CYS A 195 11.63 -24.02 2.40
C CYS A 195 11.87 -25.31 1.60
N LYS A 196 11.38 -26.45 2.11
CA LYS A 196 11.45 -27.75 1.40
C LYS A 196 10.15 -28.09 0.65
N ASN A 197 9.27 -27.11 0.46
CA ASN A 197 8.01 -27.31 -0.23
C ASN A 197 8.21 -27.40 -1.74
N ASP A 198 7.22 -27.94 -2.44
CA ASP A 198 7.15 -27.89 -3.90
C ASP A 198 7.10 -26.41 -4.34
N GLU A 199 7.97 -26.01 -5.27
CA GLU A 199 8.00 -24.64 -5.80
C GLU A 199 6.64 -24.22 -6.39
N SER A 200 5.89 -25.18 -6.95
CA SER A 200 4.55 -24.93 -7.48
C SER A 200 3.53 -24.59 -6.39
N ASP A 201 3.68 -25.15 -5.18
CA ASP A 201 2.84 -24.79 -4.03
C ASP A 201 3.18 -23.37 -3.54
N THR A 202 4.46 -23.02 -3.48
CA THR A 202 4.88 -21.65 -3.13
C THR A 202 4.38 -20.65 -4.18
N LEU A 203 4.50 -20.96 -5.47
CA LEU A 203 4.00 -20.09 -6.53
C LEU A 203 2.49 -19.87 -6.37
N ARG A 204 1.71 -20.91 -6.10
CA ARG A 204 0.27 -20.79 -5.83
C ARG A 204 -0.04 -19.95 -4.59
N LYS A 205 0.72 -20.10 -3.51
CA LYS A 205 0.60 -19.26 -2.30
C LYS A 205 0.77 -17.77 -2.61
N TYR A 206 1.81 -17.41 -3.36
CA TYR A 206 2.16 -16.01 -3.63
C TYR A 206 1.34 -15.38 -4.77
N SER A 207 0.93 -16.18 -5.75
CA SER A 207 0.12 -15.71 -6.88
C SER A 207 -1.39 -15.77 -6.63
N GLY A 208 -1.87 -16.69 -5.78
CA GLY A 208 -3.30 -17.00 -5.62
C GLY A 208 -4.15 -15.82 -5.12
N LEU A 209 -3.56 -14.87 -4.39
CA LEU A 209 -4.24 -13.64 -3.97
C LEU A 209 -4.76 -12.82 -5.16
N ILE A 210 -4.21 -13.01 -6.36
CA ILE A 210 -4.68 -12.30 -7.53
C ILE A 210 -6.12 -12.68 -7.92
N LEU A 211 -6.53 -13.90 -7.57
CA LEU A 211 -7.83 -14.49 -7.92
C LEU A 211 -8.96 -14.11 -6.96
N ASP A 212 -8.66 -13.56 -5.78
CA ASP A 212 -9.69 -13.08 -4.85
C ASP A 212 -10.25 -11.74 -5.36
N ALA A 213 -11.29 -11.82 -6.19
CA ALA A 213 -11.91 -10.65 -6.80
C ALA A 213 -12.56 -9.70 -5.76
N TYR A 214 -13.01 -10.19 -4.62
CA TYR A 214 -13.63 -9.35 -3.59
C TYR A 214 -12.55 -8.53 -2.85
N GLU A 215 -11.53 -9.19 -2.32
CA GLU A 215 -10.40 -8.51 -1.66
C GLU A 215 -9.67 -7.58 -2.62
N ALA A 216 -9.52 -7.98 -3.88
CA ALA A 216 -8.83 -7.19 -4.89
C ALA A 216 -9.50 -5.85 -5.20
N ASN A 217 -10.82 -5.74 -5.02
CA ASN A 217 -11.58 -4.52 -5.25
C ASN A 217 -11.81 -3.72 -3.96
N CYS A 218 -11.66 -4.32 -2.77
CA CYS A 218 -11.62 -3.61 -1.49
C CYS A 218 -10.24 -2.99 -1.19
N ASN A 219 -9.16 -3.66 -1.60
CA ASN A 219 -7.78 -3.32 -1.27
C ASN A 219 -6.91 -3.21 -2.54
N ILE A 220 -7.18 -2.18 -3.37
CA ILE A 220 -6.50 -1.95 -4.66
C ILE A 220 -4.98 -2.04 -4.54
N ARG A 221 -4.39 -1.33 -3.58
CA ARG A 221 -2.93 -1.32 -3.39
C ARG A 221 -2.36 -2.73 -3.17
N LYS A 222 -2.86 -3.44 -2.16
CA LYS A 222 -2.42 -4.81 -1.83
C LYS A 222 -2.63 -5.78 -2.99
N SER A 223 -3.71 -5.59 -3.74
CA SER A 223 -4.06 -6.46 -4.87
C SER A 223 -3.06 -6.38 -6.04
N CYS A 224 -2.21 -5.34 -6.09
CA CYS A 224 -1.19 -5.15 -7.12
C CYS A 224 0.12 -5.92 -6.83
N TYR A 225 0.27 -6.53 -5.64
CA TYR A 225 1.54 -7.16 -5.23
C TYR A 225 1.76 -8.44 -6.04
N SER A 226 0.77 -9.31 -6.03
CA SER A 226 0.78 -10.53 -6.85
C SER A 226 0.81 -10.20 -8.33
N SER A 227 0.11 -9.16 -8.82
CA SER A 227 0.18 -8.81 -10.25
C SER A 227 1.59 -8.32 -10.63
N GLY A 228 2.21 -7.46 -9.83
CA GLY A 228 3.59 -7.04 -10.03
C GLY A 228 4.59 -8.21 -10.02
N MET A 229 4.43 -9.15 -9.08
CA MET A 229 5.25 -10.36 -9.03
C MET A 229 5.10 -11.23 -10.29
N LEU A 230 3.86 -11.44 -10.75
CA LEU A 230 3.61 -12.21 -11.98
C LEU A 230 4.20 -11.51 -13.20
N LEU A 231 4.18 -10.17 -13.26
CA LEU A 231 4.90 -9.43 -14.30
C LEU A 231 6.41 -9.69 -14.25
N CYS A 232 7.03 -9.74 -13.07
CA CYS A 232 8.45 -10.11 -12.92
C CYS A 232 8.75 -11.51 -13.47
N LEU A 233 7.89 -12.50 -13.17
CA LEU A 233 8.05 -13.88 -13.65
C LEU A 233 7.92 -13.96 -15.17
N LEU A 234 6.94 -13.27 -15.77
CA LEU A 234 6.80 -13.24 -17.22
C LEU A 234 7.96 -12.51 -17.90
N LEU A 235 8.49 -11.46 -17.27
CA LEU A 235 9.67 -10.74 -17.78
C LEU A 235 10.94 -11.58 -17.75
N ASP A 236 11.11 -12.46 -16.77
CA ASP A 236 12.23 -13.41 -16.74
C ASP A 236 12.27 -14.30 -17.99
N GLU A 237 11.12 -14.59 -18.59
CA GLU A 237 11.01 -15.39 -19.81
C GLU A 237 11.05 -14.55 -21.09
N VAL A 238 10.32 -13.43 -21.12
CA VAL A 238 10.16 -12.60 -22.34
C VAL A 238 11.36 -11.70 -22.57
N LEU A 239 12.02 -11.25 -21.50
CA LEU A 239 13.17 -10.36 -21.54
C LEU A 239 14.16 -10.72 -20.42
N PRO A 240 14.93 -11.82 -20.52
CA PRO A 240 15.72 -12.36 -19.40
C PRO A 240 16.66 -11.37 -18.69
N GLU A 241 17.11 -10.32 -19.38
CA GLU A 241 18.03 -9.31 -18.85
C GLU A 241 17.34 -8.04 -18.31
N TRP A 242 16.01 -8.06 -18.16
CA TRP A 242 15.22 -6.89 -17.75
C TRP A 242 15.69 -6.31 -16.41
N LYS A 243 16.04 -7.15 -15.43
CA LYS A 243 16.50 -6.74 -14.08
C LYS A 243 17.73 -5.84 -14.12
N LYS A 244 18.66 -6.06 -15.06
CA LYS A 244 19.88 -5.23 -15.22
C LYS A 244 19.56 -3.80 -15.69
N SER A 245 18.47 -3.65 -16.44
CA SER A 245 18.03 -2.37 -16.99
C SER A 245 16.94 -1.67 -16.18
N PHE A 246 16.26 -2.41 -15.29
CA PHE A 246 15.04 -1.93 -14.62
C PHE A 246 15.25 -0.65 -13.79
N PHE A 247 16.34 -0.57 -13.02
CA PHE A 247 16.67 0.62 -12.21
C PHE A 247 17.29 1.77 -13.03
N ASN A 248 17.71 1.51 -14.27
CA ASN A 248 18.25 2.52 -15.18
C ASN A 248 17.19 3.04 -16.17
N SER A 249 15.92 2.83 -15.85
CA SER A 249 14.77 3.12 -16.71
C SER A 249 13.65 3.74 -15.88
N ASP A 250 12.89 4.65 -16.48
CA ASP A 250 11.68 5.25 -15.92
C ASP A 250 10.41 4.41 -16.17
N LYS A 251 10.51 3.37 -17.00
CA LYS A 251 9.40 2.50 -17.39
C LYS A 251 8.91 1.63 -16.24
N SER A 252 7.60 1.46 -16.13
CA SER A 252 6.99 0.47 -15.23
C SER A 252 7.23 -0.97 -15.69
N LEU A 253 7.01 -1.96 -14.82
CA LEU A 253 7.03 -3.39 -15.21
C LEU A 253 6.09 -3.69 -16.37
N TYR A 254 4.89 -3.10 -16.34
CA TYR A 254 3.93 -3.23 -17.43
C TYR A 254 4.48 -2.69 -18.75
N ALA A 255 5.13 -1.53 -18.74
CA ALA A 255 5.72 -0.95 -19.93
C ALA A 255 6.87 -1.81 -20.49
N PHE A 256 7.69 -2.43 -19.62
CA PHE A 256 8.68 -3.43 -20.04
C PHE A 256 8.01 -4.62 -20.74
N LEU A 257 6.96 -5.20 -20.16
CA LEU A 257 6.29 -6.36 -20.75
C LEU A 257 5.64 -6.01 -22.09
N LYS A 258 4.86 -4.94 -22.13
CA LYS A 258 4.11 -4.49 -23.32
C LYS A 258 5.03 -4.23 -24.51
N GLN A 259 6.18 -3.58 -24.29
CA GLN A 259 7.12 -3.25 -25.38
C GLN A 259 7.76 -4.49 -26.03
N ASN A 260 7.79 -5.62 -25.32
CA ASN A 260 8.40 -6.86 -25.80
C ASN A 260 7.38 -7.86 -26.35
N ILE A 261 6.09 -7.50 -26.39
CA ILE A 261 5.02 -8.34 -26.93
C ILE A 261 4.27 -7.58 -28.01
N LYS A 262 4.21 -8.16 -29.22
CA LYS A 262 3.39 -7.62 -30.31
C LYS A 262 1.92 -7.93 -30.03
N VAL A 263 1.13 -6.89 -29.78
CA VAL A 263 -0.32 -6.96 -29.55
C VAL A 263 -1.03 -6.11 -30.58
N ASP A 264 -2.06 -6.66 -31.22
CA ASP A 264 -3.01 -5.86 -31.99
C ASP A 264 -4.01 -5.22 -31.01
N LEU A 265 -4.02 -3.89 -30.98
CA LEU A 265 -4.86 -3.08 -30.09
C LEU A 265 -6.19 -2.70 -30.75
N SER A 266 -6.76 -3.60 -31.54
CA SER A 266 -8.15 -3.51 -31.98
C SER A 266 -9.10 -3.70 -30.77
N LEU A 267 -9.28 -2.62 -29.99
CA LEU A 267 -10.09 -2.63 -28.78
C LEU A 267 -11.58 -2.77 -29.14
N ASN A 268 -12.27 -3.70 -28.49
CA ASN A 268 -13.72 -3.77 -28.55
C ASN A 268 -14.26 -3.00 -27.35
N ASN A 269 -14.98 -1.90 -27.58
CA ASN A 269 -15.48 -1.05 -26.49
C ASN A 269 -16.73 -1.65 -25.81
N GLU A 270 -17.36 -2.68 -26.38
CA GLU A 270 -18.52 -3.32 -25.77
C GLU A 270 -18.08 -4.34 -24.71
N ILE A 271 -18.54 -4.13 -23.47
CA ILE A 271 -18.30 -5.02 -22.33
C ILE A 271 -19.64 -5.40 -21.72
N THR A 272 -19.90 -6.70 -21.62
CA THR A 272 -21.02 -7.22 -20.84
C THR A 272 -20.61 -7.33 -19.38
N ILE A 273 -21.31 -6.61 -18.51
CA ILE A 273 -21.12 -6.68 -17.05
C ILE A 273 -21.76 -7.96 -16.51
N SER A 274 -20.96 -8.79 -15.83
CA SER A 274 -21.41 -10.04 -15.23
C SER A 274 -22.24 -9.79 -13.96
N LYS A 275 -23.06 -10.79 -13.57
CA LYS A 275 -23.77 -10.76 -12.28
C LYS A 275 -22.79 -10.76 -11.10
N GLU A 276 -21.67 -11.46 -11.24
CA GLU A 276 -20.61 -11.51 -10.23
C GLU A 276 -19.98 -10.14 -9.99
N THR A 277 -19.67 -9.39 -11.04
CA THR A 277 -19.17 -8.00 -10.90
C THR A 277 -20.14 -7.13 -10.12
N LYS A 278 -21.45 -7.23 -10.39
CA LYS A 278 -22.46 -6.46 -9.63
C LYS A 278 -22.50 -6.85 -8.16
N GLN A 279 -22.33 -8.12 -7.83
CA GLN A 279 -22.23 -8.60 -6.45
C GLN A 279 -20.97 -8.09 -5.75
N ILE A 280 -19.83 -8.11 -6.44
CA ILE A 280 -18.57 -7.55 -5.92
C ILE A 280 -18.74 -6.06 -5.62
N LEU A 281 -19.36 -5.29 -6.50
CA LEU A 281 -19.59 -3.86 -6.26
C LEU A 281 -20.46 -3.60 -5.04
N HIS A 282 -21.55 -4.35 -4.87
CA HIS A 282 -22.38 -4.26 -3.69
C HIS A 282 -21.57 -4.55 -2.42
N PHE A 283 -20.76 -5.62 -2.44
CA PHE A 283 -19.89 -5.96 -1.32
C PHE A 283 -18.87 -4.85 -1.01
N VAL A 284 -18.20 -4.28 -2.02
CA VAL A 284 -17.23 -3.19 -1.85
C VAL A 284 -17.90 -1.96 -1.24
N GLN A 285 -19.12 -1.65 -1.67
CA GLN A 285 -19.89 -0.55 -1.10
C GLN A 285 -20.28 -0.82 0.36
N ASP A 286 -20.76 -2.03 0.67
CA ASP A 286 -21.08 -2.44 2.05
C ASP A 286 -19.86 -2.36 2.98
N GLU A 287 -18.68 -2.81 2.51
CA GLU A 287 -17.43 -2.72 3.27
C GLU A 287 -17.04 -1.26 3.54
N ARG A 288 -17.22 -0.36 2.56
CA ARG A 288 -17.00 1.07 2.78
C ARG A 288 -18.00 1.63 3.80
N ASP A 289 -19.27 1.26 3.71
CA ASP A 289 -20.30 1.76 4.62
C ASP A 289 -20.08 1.29 6.07
N LYS A 290 -19.51 0.11 6.30
CA LYS A 290 -19.16 -0.39 7.65
C LYS A 290 -18.27 0.58 8.43
N ASP A 291 -17.23 1.11 7.80
CA ASP A 291 -16.30 2.05 8.44
C ASP A 291 -17.00 3.37 8.84
N PHE A 292 -17.90 3.85 7.99
CA PHE A 292 -18.66 5.09 8.25
C PHE A 292 -19.72 4.85 9.34
N ASN A 293 -20.44 3.74 9.27
CA ASN A 293 -21.44 3.35 10.28
C ASN A 293 -20.78 3.15 11.65
N HIS A 294 -19.58 2.54 11.68
CA HIS A 294 -18.79 2.42 12.90
C HIS A 294 -18.47 3.80 13.48
N PHE A 295 -17.92 4.71 12.67
CA PHE A 295 -17.62 6.07 13.09
C PHE A 295 -18.86 6.82 13.62
N TYR A 296 -19.99 6.72 12.94
CA TYR A 296 -21.24 7.32 13.41
C TYR A 296 -21.71 6.72 14.73
N GLY A 297 -21.57 5.41 14.93
CA GLY A 297 -21.97 4.70 16.14
C GLY A 297 -21.03 4.84 17.35
N GLU A 298 -19.83 5.43 17.19
CA GLU A 298 -18.91 5.63 18.30
C GLU A 298 -19.52 6.49 19.42
N LYS A 299 -19.28 6.10 20.68
CA LYS A 299 -19.75 6.83 21.85
C LYS A 299 -19.06 8.19 21.98
N GLY A 300 -19.80 9.19 22.45
CA GLY A 300 -19.28 10.53 22.70
C GLY A 300 -20.22 11.60 22.13
N TYR A 301 -19.83 12.86 22.29
CA TYR A 301 -20.51 13.97 21.63
C TYR A 301 -20.04 14.02 20.18
N HIS A 302 -20.99 14.18 19.26
CA HIS A 302 -20.71 14.51 17.88
C HIS A 302 -20.41 16.00 17.78
N LEU A 303 -19.20 16.35 17.37
CA LEU A 303 -18.80 17.74 17.13
C LEU A 303 -18.61 17.97 15.64
N TYR A 304 -19.31 18.95 15.12
CA TYR A 304 -19.24 19.41 13.74
C TYR A 304 -18.61 20.80 13.68
N ILE A 305 -17.47 20.93 13.02
CA ILE A 305 -16.86 22.22 12.67
C ILE A 305 -17.27 22.53 11.24
N ILE A 306 -17.95 23.66 11.02
CA ILE A 306 -18.58 24.01 9.74
C ILE A 306 -18.01 25.34 9.25
N GLY A 307 -17.58 25.40 7.99
CA GLY A 307 -17.07 26.61 7.34
C GLY A 307 -15.95 26.29 6.35
N ASN A 308 -15.14 27.30 6.02
CA ASN A 308 -14.02 27.13 5.09
C ASN A 308 -12.82 26.47 5.79
N ILE A 309 -12.58 25.20 5.49
CA ILE A 309 -11.55 24.37 6.12
C ILE A 309 -10.63 23.84 5.03
N LYS A 310 -9.33 24.10 5.14
CA LYS A 310 -8.34 23.65 4.16
C LYS A 310 -7.57 22.45 4.67
N LEU A 311 -7.33 21.48 3.81
CA LEU A 311 -6.44 20.37 4.11
C LEU A 311 -5.00 20.87 4.28
N ASN A 312 -4.32 20.40 5.33
CA ASN A 312 -2.89 20.65 5.53
C ASN A 312 -2.07 19.37 5.38
N SER A 313 -2.38 18.32 6.14
CA SER A 313 -1.69 17.03 6.06
C SER A 313 -2.56 15.88 6.58
N PHE A 314 -2.29 14.66 6.10
CA PHE A 314 -3.01 13.45 6.45
C PHE A 314 -2.20 12.22 6.01
N ASN A 315 -2.62 11.03 6.42
CA ASN A 315 -2.08 9.77 5.88
C ASN A 315 -3.03 9.22 4.79
N PRO A 316 -2.68 9.30 3.50
CA PRO A 316 -3.56 8.88 2.41
C PRO A 316 -3.89 7.39 2.41
N MET A 317 -3.00 6.53 2.91
CA MET A 317 -3.24 5.09 3.02
C MET A 317 -4.29 4.73 4.09
N ASN A 318 -4.67 5.68 4.94
CA ASN A 318 -5.65 5.52 6.02
C ASN A 318 -6.94 6.33 5.79
N VAL A 319 -7.25 6.63 4.53
CA VAL A 319 -8.49 7.33 4.13
C VAL A 319 -9.45 6.39 3.42
N LYS A 320 -10.73 6.51 3.73
CA LYS A 320 -11.83 5.88 2.99
C LYS A 320 -12.76 6.94 2.44
N LEU A 321 -13.07 6.86 1.15
CA LEU A 321 -13.94 7.79 0.46
C LEU A 321 -15.34 7.17 0.24
N ASN A 322 -16.38 7.94 0.51
CA ASN A 322 -17.76 7.60 0.20
C ASN A 322 -18.50 8.85 -0.29
N GLY A 323 -18.67 8.96 -1.62
CA GLY A 323 -19.16 10.18 -2.26
C GLY A 323 -18.28 11.38 -1.89
N ASN A 324 -18.91 12.44 -1.38
CA ASN A 324 -18.26 13.69 -0.98
C ASN A 324 -17.77 13.71 0.48
N LYS A 325 -17.55 12.52 1.06
CA LYS A 325 -17.06 12.36 2.43
C LYS A 325 -15.78 11.52 2.46
N ALA A 326 -14.79 12.00 3.21
CA ALA A 326 -13.54 11.32 3.46
C ALA A 326 -13.41 10.99 4.95
N LEU A 327 -13.33 9.70 5.28
CA LEU A 327 -13.04 9.23 6.63
C LEU A 327 -11.54 9.01 6.78
N HIS A 328 -10.88 9.89 7.54
CA HIS A 328 -9.49 9.78 7.94
C HIS A 328 -9.42 8.93 9.21
N LYS A 329 -8.80 7.75 9.17
CA LYS A 329 -8.81 6.81 10.32
C LYS A 329 -7.78 7.08 11.40
N THR A 330 -6.77 7.91 11.12
CA THR A 330 -5.62 8.09 12.02
C THR A 330 -5.51 9.52 12.52
N PHE A 331 -5.35 10.47 11.61
CA PHE A 331 -5.33 11.89 11.92
C PHE A 331 -5.75 12.71 10.70
N LEU A 332 -6.11 13.96 10.96
CA LEU A 332 -6.27 15.00 9.96
C LEU A 332 -5.69 16.32 10.49
N SER A 333 -4.84 16.97 9.69
CA SER A 333 -4.40 18.33 9.93
C SER A 333 -5.14 19.27 9.00
N VAL A 334 -5.73 20.32 9.57
CA VAL A 334 -6.51 21.32 8.82
C VAL A 334 -6.05 22.74 9.11
N GLY A 335 -6.15 23.60 8.10
CA GLY A 335 -6.04 25.05 8.22
C GLY A 335 -7.43 25.66 8.37
N ILE A 336 -7.61 26.47 9.42
CA ILE A 336 -8.81 27.29 9.66
C ILE A 336 -8.31 28.71 9.92
N HIS A 337 -8.76 29.66 9.10
CA HIS A 337 -8.19 31.01 9.02
C HIS A 337 -6.66 30.95 8.84
N ASN A 338 -5.90 31.54 9.77
CA ASN A 338 -4.44 31.58 9.76
C ASN A 338 -3.81 30.59 10.77
N LYS A 339 -4.56 29.59 11.24
CA LYS A 339 -4.10 28.61 12.23
C LYS A 339 -4.23 27.18 11.70
N THR A 340 -3.26 26.35 12.06
CA THR A 340 -3.26 24.91 11.78
C THR A 340 -3.69 24.14 13.02
N TYR A 341 -4.59 23.18 12.83
CA TYR A 341 -5.10 22.30 13.89
C TYR A 341 -4.76 20.86 13.54
N MET A 342 -4.19 20.14 14.51
CA MET A 342 -3.91 18.71 14.41
C MET A 342 -4.99 17.94 15.14
N ILE A 343 -5.68 17.05 14.45
CA ILE A 343 -6.71 16.19 15.03
C ILE A 343 -6.20 14.75 14.98
N ASN A 344 -5.68 14.25 16.09
CA ASN A 344 -5.03 12.94 16.19
C ASN A 344 -6.02 11.83 16.58
N GLN A 345 -7.09 11.68 15.80
CA GLN A 345 -8.12 10.65 15.95
C GLN A 345 -8.85 10.46 14.61
N PRO A 346 -9.79 9.50 14.50
CA PRO A 346 -10.66 9.41 13.34
C PRO A 346 -11.44 10.71 13.09
N VAL A 347 -11.47 11.16 11.83
CA VAL A 347 -12.15 12.38 11.40
C VAL A 347 -12.94 12.12 10.13
N LEU A 348 -14.20 12.54 10.11
CA LEU A 348 -15.02 12.54 8.91
C LEU A 348 -15.08 13.94 8.32
N ALA A 349 -14.39 14.14 7.20
CA ALA A 349 -14.42 15.36 6.42
C ALA A 349 -15.52 15.29 5.35
N SER A 350 -16.23 16.39 5.13
CA SER A 350 -17.13 16.58 3.98
C SER A 350 -16.64 17.73 3.11
N PHE A 351 -16.77 17.56 1.80
CA PHE A 351 -16.35 18.53 0.78
C PHE A 351 -17.42 18.61 -0.32
N GLU A 352 -17.27 19.54 -1.26
CA GLU A 352 -18.17 19.65 -2.42
C GLU A 352 -17.53 19.01 -3.65
N GLU A 353 -16.50 19.65 -4.20
CA GLU A 353 -15.80 19.18 -5.40
C GLU A 353 -14.39 18.67 -5.09
N ASP A 354 -13.64 19.42 -4.28
CA ASP A 354 -12.23 19.14 -3.97
C ASP A 354 -12.06 18.77 -2.49
N PHE A 355 -11.57 17.56 -2.21
CA PHE A 355 -11.31 17.09 -0.85
C PHE A 355 -10.30 17.96 -0.07
N LYS A 356 -9.48 18.76 -0.76
CA LYS A 356 -8.57 19.72 -0.12
C LYS A 356 -9.32 20.92 0.48
N ASN A 357 -10.54 21.20 0.01
CA ASN A 357 -11.40 22.27 0.46
C ASN A 357 -12.66 21.67 1.10
N MET A 358 -12.62 21.55 2.42
CA MET A 358 -13.68 20.95 3.21
C MET A 358 -14.68 22.01 3.67
N THR A 359 -15.95 21.64 3.69
CA THR A 359 -17.05 22.46 4.22
C THR A 359 -17.40 22.07 5.66
N LYS A 360 -17.02 20.86 6.07
CA LYS A 360 -17.34 20.31 7.39
C LYS A 360 -16.30 19.29 7.85
N VAL A 361 -15.94 19.38 9.12
CA VAL A 361 -15.14 18.37 9.84
C VAL A 361 -15.98 17.84 11.00
N HIS A 362 -16.20 16.53 11.04
CA HIS A 362 -16.94 15.84 12.10
C HIS A 362 -15.97 14.97 12.90
N ILE A 363 -15.95 15.17 14.22
CA ILE A 363 -15.13 14.41 15.16
C ILE A 363 -15.95 13.96 16.37
N LYS A 364 -15.54 12.85 17.00
CA LYS A 364 -16.08 12.42 18.28
C LYS A 364 -15.26 13.00 19.43
N ILE A 365 -15.94 13.51 20.45
CA ILE A 365 -15.29 14.05 21.65
C ILE A 365 -15.94 13.53 22.92
N ASN A 366 -15.13 13.31 23.96
CA ASN A 366 -15.60 12.79 25.24
C ASN A 366 -16.01 13.90 26.23
N LYS A 367 -15.70 15.16 25.92
CA LYS A 367 -16.03 16.33 26.74
C LYS A 367 -16.49 17.45 25.82
N LYS A 368 -17.52 18.19 26.24
CA LYS A 368 -17.99 19.36 25.51
C LYS A 368 -16.88 20.43 25.39
N PRO A 369 -16.86 21.22 24.31
CA PRO A 369 -15.95 22.35 24.18
C PRO A 369 -16.14 23.33 25.35
N LYS A 370 -15.07 24.02 25.74
CA LYS A 370 -15.12 25.05 26.79
C LYS A 370 -15.06 26.43 26.15
N GLU A 371 -15.93 27.33 26.58
CA GLU A 371 -15.91 28.71 26.13
C GLU A 371 -14.57 29.38 26.48
N THR A 372 -14.08 30.21 25.55
CA THR A 372 -12.87 31.03 25.68
C THR A 372 -13.22 32.46 25.26
N ASN A 373 -12.30 33.41 25.47
CA ASN A 373 -12.56 34.83 25.15
C ASN A 373 -13.02 35.06 23.71
N ASN A 374 -12.54 34.26 22.75
CA ASN A 374 -12.78 34.46 21.32
C ASN A 374 -13.39 33.23 20.61
N GLY A 375 -13.90 32.23 21.34
CA GLY A 375 -14.40 30.99 20.73
C GLY A 375 -14.44 29.82 21.70
N TRP A 376 -14.07 28.62 21.23
CA TRP A 376 -14.26 27.37 21.97
C TRP A 376 -13.01 26.50 21.97
N ASN A 377 -12.54 26.12 23.16
CA ASN A 377 -11.48 25.15 23.33
C ASN A 377 -12.03 23.73 23.17
N VAL A 378 -11.54 23.01 22.18
CA VAL A 378 -11.80 21.59 21.97
C VAL A 378 -10.60 20.78 22.47
N LEU A 379 -10.83 19.94 23.48
CA LEU A 379 -9.76 19.16 24.11
C LEU A 379 -9.03 18.28 23.08
N GLY A 380 -7.70 18.43 23.00
CA GLY A 380 -6.86 17.70 22.06
C GLY A 380 -6.78 18.30 20.65
N VAL A 381 -7.52 19.37 20.36
CA VAL A 381 -7.49 20.09 19.08
C VAL A 381 -6.99 21.53 19.26
N GLY A 382 -7.56 22.29 20.21
CA GLY A 382 -7.17 23.67 20.50
C GLY A 382 -8.34 24.66 20.54
N ASP A 383 -8.03 25.96 20.59
CA ASP A 383 -9.01 27.06 20.61
C ASP A 383 -9.46 27.41 19.19
N ILE A 384 -10.76 27.24 18.92
CA ILE A 384 -11.37 27.50 17.61
C ILE A 384 -12.30 28.71 17.71
N GLU A 385 -12.08 29.71 16.86
CA GLU A 385 -12.96 30.87 16.74
C GLU A 385 -14.22 30.51 15.94
N ALA A 386 -15.33 30.34 16.65
CA ALA A 386 -16.59 29.88 16.09
C ALA A 386 -17.78 30.29 16.95
N GLU A 387 -18.97 30.29 16.35
CA GLU A 387 -20.25 30.32 17.05
C GLU A 387 -20.66 28.90 17.45
N TYR A 388 -21.24 28.75 18.64
CA TYR A 388 -21.65 27.45 19.19
C TYR A 388 -23.14 27.26 19.13
N GLU A 389 -23.56 26.08 18.69
CA GLU A 389 -24.92 25.61 18.74
C GLU A 389 -24.96 24.15 19.19
N GLU A 390 -25.98 23.76 19.95
CA GLU A 390 -26.23 22.37 20.31
C GLU A 390 -27.64 21.95 19.87
N VAL A 391 -27.72 20.95 18.99
CA VAL A 391 -28.97 20.46 18.40
C VAL A 391 -29.02 18.95 18.58
N GLU A 392 -30.08 18.44 19.22
CA GLU A 392 -30.32 17.00 19.44
C GLU A 392 -29.10 16.25 20.02
N GLY A 393 -28.35 16.90 20.92
CA GLY A 393 -27.15 16.34 21.56
C GLY A 393 -25.89 16.34 20.69
N SER A 394 -25.97 16.86 19.47
CA SER A 394 -24.83 17.19 18.61
C SER A 394 -24.38 18.63 18.81
N ILE A 395 -23.09 18.88 18.70
CA ILE A 395 -22.45 20.17 18.92
C ILE A 395 -21.96 20.70 17.57
N PHE A 396 -22.22 21.96 17.30
CA PHE A 396 -21.85 22.65 16.08
C PHE A 396 -20.99 23.86 16.41
N LEU A 397 -19.87 24.00 15.70
CA LEU A 397 -18.99 25.15 15.72
C LEU A 397 -18.98 25.76 14.31
N TYR A 398 -19.71 26.85 14.12
CA TYR A 398 -19.73 27.59 12.86
C TYR A 398 -18.59 28.59 12.83
N LEU A 399 -17.64 28.38 11.93
CA LEU A 399 -16.49 29.25 11.76
C LEU A 399 -16.95 30.63 11.32
N LYS A 400 -16.47 31.66 12.02
CA LYS A 400 -16.73 33.05 11.64
C LYS A 400 -16.04 33.35 10.31
N SER A 401 -16.66 34.18 9.47
CA SER A 401 -16.13 34.56 8.15
C SER A 401 -14.84 35.37 8.26
#